data_AF-A0A920PP22-F1
#
_entry.id   AF-A0A920PP22-F1
#
_cell.length_a   1.000
_cell.length_b   1.000
_cell.length_c   1.000
_cell.angle_alpha   90.00
_cell.angle_beta   90.00
_cell.angle_gamma   90.00
#
_symmetry.space_group_name_H-M   'P 1'
#
loop_
_entity.id
_entity.type
_entity.pdbx_description
1 polymer ?
#
loop_
_entity_poly.entity_id
_entity_poly.type
_entity_poly.pdbx_seq_one_letter_code
_entity_poly.pdbx_strand_id
1 'polypeptide(L)'
;MEDQSVIFHRNMFRKTKNLVNRKISTGILLALAIGLVPQLSLAEEIVGRLSYHWSPKHTSAVYAEMFAEEVNKRAKGRLRIDTYPNKQLFGIREVLGPITAGSVELGAVIGIVGFPSVVKDFNIASFPGMW
;
A
#
# COMPACT_ATOMS: atom_id res chain seq x y z
N MET A 1 33.65 -61.63 35.50
CA MET A 1 34.02 -60.22 35.72
C MET A 1 33.73 -59.50 34.41
N GLU A 2 32.64 -58.72 34.37
CA GLU A 2 32.32 -57.89 33.21
C GLU A 2 33.32 -56.73 33.14
N ASP A 3 33.89 -56.50 31.94
CA ASP A 3 34.92 -55.51 31.71
C ASP A 3 34.37 -54.09 31.90
N GLN A 4 34.99 -53.33 32.80
CA GLN A 4 34.64 -51.95 33.13
C GLN A 4 34.67 -51.03 31.90
N SER A 5 35.46 -51.36 30.88
CA SER A 5 35.51 -50.63 29.61
C SER A 5 34.18 -50.72 28.84
N VAL A 6 33.54 -51.90 28.85
CA VAL A 6 32.29 -52.18 28.14
C VAL A 6 31.11 -51.48 28.80
N ILE A 7 31.09 -51.42 30.13
CA ILE A 7 30.07 -50.71 30.92
C ILE A 7 30.16 -49.20 30.67
N PHE A 8 31.38 -48.65 30.60
CA PHE A 8 31.61 -47.22 30.34
C PHE A 8 31.12 -46.81 28.95
N HIS A 9 31.48 -47.57 27.91
CA HIS A 9 31.02 -47.32 26.55
C HIS A 9 29.50 -47.41 26.43
N ARG A 10 28.86 -48.42 27.04
CA ARG A 10 27.41 -48.60 26.99
C ARG A 10 26.65 -47.45 27.67
N ASN A 11 27.16 -46.96 28.81
CA ASN A 11 26.59 -45.81 29.52
C ASN A 11 26.80 -44.50 28.75
N MET A 12 27.95 -44.32 28.10
CA MET A 12 28.24 -43.16 27.26
C MET A 12 27.30 -43.09 26.03
N PHE A 13 27.09 -44.21 25.34
CA PHE A 13 26.16 -44.31 24.21
C PHE A 13 24.68 -44.08 24.61
N ARG A 14 24.29 -44.50 25.82
CA ARG A 14 22.93 -44.26 26.34
C ARG A 14 22.73 -42.78 26.70
N LYS A 15 23.75 -42.12 27.24
CA LYS A 15 23.72 -40.68 27.59
C LYS A 15 23.66 -39.80 26.34
N THR A 16 24.41 -40.12 25.29
CA THR A 16 24.38 -39.38 24.00
C THR A 16 23.03 -39.51 23.29
N LYS A 17 22.41 -40.69 23.23
CA LYS A 17 21.05 -40.87 22.68
C LYS A 17 19.99 -40.04 23.41
N ASN A 18 20.04 -39.99 24.75
CA ASN A 18 19.10 -39.20 25.55
C ASN A 18 19.27 -37.68 25.39
N LEU A 19 20.52 -37.20 25.21
CA LEU A 19 20.82 -35.80 24.93
C LEU A 19 20.33 -35.36 23.56
N VAL A 20 20.44 -36.23 22.54
CA VAL A 20 19.96 -35.95 21.17
C VAL A 20 18.43 -35.87 21.14
N ASN A 21 17.71 -36.83 21.74
CA ASN A 21 16.24 -36.81 21.79
C ASN A 21 15.68 -35.58 22.52
N ARG A 22 16.37 -35.11 23.58
CA ARG A 22 15.97 -33.95 24.38
C ARG A 22 16.27 -32.60 23.70
N LYS A 23 17.19 -32.55 22.72
CA LYS A 23 17.44 -31.37 21.89
C LYS A 23 16.49 -31.29 20.68
N ILE A 24 16.13 -32.44 20.11
CA ILE A 24 15.16 -32.54 19.02
C ILE A 24 13.76 -32.13 19.50
N SER A 25 13.36 -32.54 20.72
CA SER A 25 12.05 -32.17 21.29
C SER A 25 11.86 -30.67 21.50
N THR A 26 12.92 -29.96 21.91
CA THR A 26 12.87 -28.51 22.17
C THR A 26 12.91 -27.70 20.87
N GLY A 27 13.64 -28.18 19.86
CA GLY A 27 13.70 -27.53 18.54
C GLY A 27 12.36 -27.58 17.78
N ILE A 28 11.62 -28.69 17.91
CA ILE A 28 10.31 -28.86 17.26
C ILE A 28 9.25 -27.94 17.90
N LEU A 29 9.24 -27.81 19.23
CA LEU A 29 8.32 -26.91 19.94
C LEU A 29 8.54 -25.44 19.59
N LEU A 30 9.79 -25.03 19.36
CA LEU A 30 10.10 -23.64 18.96
C LEU A 30 9.70 -23.34 17.51
N ALA A 31 9.83 -24.31 16.61
CA ALA A 31 9.38 -24.17 15.22
C ALA A 31 7.84 -24.12 15.09
N LEU A 32 7.12 -24.88 15.94
CA LEU A 32 5.66 -24.83 16.03
C LEU A 32 5.13 -23.50 16.58
N ALA A 33 5.86 -22.86 17.50
CA ALA A 33 5.47 -21.56 18.07
C ALA A 33 5.51 -20.42 17.03
N ILE A 34 6.38 -20.51 16.01
CA ILE A 34 6.48 -19.51 14.93
C ILE A 34 5.35 -19.68 13.92
N GLY A 35 4.88 -20.91 13.70
CA GLY A 35 3.79 -21.22 12.75
C GLY A 35 2.38 -20.92 13.26
N LEU A 36 2.19 -20.74 14.57
CA LEU A 36 0.89 -20.42 15.18
C LEU A 36 0.61 -18.93 15.37
N VAL A 37 1.54 -18.05 14.99
CA VAL A 37 1.27 -16.62 15.05
C VAL A 37 0.30 -16.30 13.91
N PRO A 38 -0.93 -15.82 14.18
CA PRO A 38 -1.79 -15.34 13.12
C PRO A 38 -1.03 -14.22 12.41
N GLN A 39 -0.69 -14.44 11.14
CA GLN A 39 -0.18 -13.38 10.29
C GLN A 39 -1.31 -12.36 10.22
N LEU A 40 -1.16 -11.26 10.96
CA LEU A 40 -2.00 -10.10 10.79
C LEU A 40 -1.76 -9.62 9.35
N SER A 41 -2.61 -10.05 8.43
CA SER A 41 -2.68 -9.47 7.10
C SER A 41 -3.27 -8.08 7.26
N LEU A 42 -2.40 -7.08 7.45
CA LEU A 42 -2.78 -5.69 7.27
C LEU A 42 -3.02 -5.56 5.77
N ALA A 43 -4.27 -5.31 5.38
CA ALA A 43 -4.58 -4.99 4.00
C ALA A 43 -3.68 -3.83 3.56
N GLU A 44 -3.08 -3.95 2.37
CA GLU A 44 -2.17 -2.93 1.84
C GLU A 44 -2.91 -1.58 1.71
N GLU A 45 -2.24 -0.50 2.14
CA GLU A 45 -2.80 0.86 2.03
C GLU A 45 -3.00 1.19 0.54
N ILE A 46 -4.23 1.51 0.15
CA ILE A 46 -4.50 2.03 -1.20
C ILE A 46 -4.03 3.47 -1.26
N VAL A 47 -3.16 3.81 -2.22
CA VAL A 47 -2.66 5.18 -2.39
C VAL A 47 -3.19 5.76 -3.69
N GLY A 48 -3.93 6.87 -3.59
CA GLY A 48 -4.41 7.65 -4.72
C GLY A 48 -3.62 8.93 -4.89
N ARG A 49 -3.01 9.14 -6.05
CA ARG A 49 -2.31 10.39 -6.40
C ARG A 49 -3.30 11.34 -7.05
N LEU A 50 -3.53 12.50 -6.43
CA LEU A 50 -4.40 13.56 -6.92
C LEU A 50 -3.57 14.67 -7.57
N SER A 51 -3.56 14.70 -8.90
CA SER A 51 -2.89 15.75 -9.67
C SER A 51 -3.83 16.93 -9.96
N TYR A 52 -3.38 18.16 -9.70
CA TYR A 52 -4.14 19.34 -10.08
C TYR A 52 -3.25 20.54 -10.44
N HIS A 53 -3.81 21.43 -11.28
CA HIS A 53 -3.02 22.47 -11.95
C HIS A 53 -3.00 23.81 -11.23
N TRP A 54 -3.91 24.03 -10.27
CA TRP A 54 -4.00 25.28 -9.54
C TRP A 54 -2.83 25.48 -8.58
N SER A 55 -2.46 26.74 -8.34
CA SER A 55 -1.48 27.08 -7.31
C SER A 55 -2.05 26.85 -5.91
N PRO A 56 -1.22 26.64 -4.87
CA PRO A 56 -1.70 26.28 -3.52
C PRO A 56 -2.65 27.31 -2.88
N LYS A 57 -2.60 28.58 -3.30
CA LYS A 57 -3.48 29.65 -2.79
C LYS A 57 -4.82 29.73 -3.51
N HIS A 58 -5.01 29.01 -4.61
CA HIS A 58 -6.25 29.02 -5.36
C HIS A 58 -7.35 28.27 -4.59
N THR A 59 -8.58 28.77 -4.59
CA THR A 59 -9.70 28.18 -3.83
C THR A 59 -9.90 26.69 -4.12
N SER A 60 -9.83 26.27 -5.39
CA SER A 60 -9.96 24.85 -5.75
C SER A 60 -8.81 23.98 -5.24
N ALA A 61 -7.59 24.53 -5.10
CA ALA A 61 -6.48 23.81 -4.48
C ALA A 61 -6.76 23.59 -2.98
N VAL A 62 -7.26 24.61 -2.28
CA VAL A 62 -7.66 24.50 -0.86
C VAL A 62 -8.69 23.38 -0.68
N TYR A 63 -9.72 23.32 -1.52
CA TYR A 63 -10.71 22.24 -1.42
C TYR A 63 -10.16 20.86 -1.82
N ALA A 64 -9.20 20.78 -2.74
CA ALA A 64 -8.53 19.52 -3.07
C ALA A 64 -7.73 18.98 -1.87
N GLU A 65 -7.04 19.86 -1.14
CA GLU A 65 -6.34 19.50 0.10
C GLU A 65 -7.34 19.06 1.19
N MET A 66 -8.42 19.82 1.41
CA MET A 66 -9.46 19.45 2.38
C MET A 66 -10.11 18.09 2.06
N PHE A 67 -10.30 17.80 0.77
CA PHE A 67 -10.78 16.50 0.32
C PHE A 67 -9.79 15.38 0.68
N ALA A 68 -8.51 15.54 0.37
CA ALA A 68 -7.48 14.57 0.70
C ALA A 68 -7.38 14.35 2.21
N GLU A 69 -7.38 15.42 3.01
CA GLU A 69 -7.34 15.35 4.47
C GLU A 69 -8.52 14.54 5.04
N GLU A 70 -9.74 14.84 4.61
CA GLU A 70 -10.92 14.14 5.12
C GLU A 70 -11.02 12.70 4.65
N VAL A 71 -10.55 12.38 3.44
CA VAL A 71 -10.40 10.98 3.00
C VAL A 71 -9.41 10.25 3.89
N ASN A 72 -8.21 10.80 4.09
CA ASN A 72 -7.14 10.17 4.87
C ASN A 72 -7.59 9.90 6.32
N LYS A 73 -8.26 10.88 6.93
CA LYS A 73 -8.81 10.79 8.29
C LYS A 73 -9.87 9.69 8.41
N ARG A 74 -10.82 9.61 7.48
CA ARG A 74 -11.94 8.65 7.53
C ARG A 74 -11.52 7.25 7.09
N ALA A 75 -10.51 7.15 6.25
CA ALA A 75 -10.00 5.88 5.75
C ALA A 75 -9.32 5.04 6.83
N LYS A 76 -8.79 5.67 7.89
CA LYS A 76 -8.11 4.98 9.01
C LYS A 76 -6.99 4.04 8.52
N GLY A 77 -6.15 4.54 7.61
CA GLY A 77 -5.01 3.80 7.04
C GLY A 77 -5.35 2.80 5.93
N ARG A 78 -6.61 2.68 5.52
CA ARG A 78 -7.01 1.81 4.39
C ARG A 78 -6.84 2.47 3.02
N LEU A 79 -6.87 3.80 2.98
CA LEU A 79 -6.78 4.63 1.80
C LEU A 79 -6.07 5.93 2.18
N ARG A 80 -5.17 6.39 1.31
CA ARG A 80 -4.52 7.68 1.42
C ARG A 80 -4.51 8.39 0.07
N ILE A 81 -4.80 9.68 0.09
CA ILE A 81 -4.68 10.57 -1.05
C ILE A 81 -3.44 11.45 -0.85
N ASP A 82 -2.56 11.40 -1.85
CA ASP A 82 -1.40 12.30 -1.97
C ASP A 82 -1.70 13.38 -2.99
N THR A 83 -1.50 14.64 -2.61
CA THR A 83 -1.80 15.80 -3.44
C THR A 83 -0.56 16.30 -4.17
N TYR A 84 -0.74 16.66 -5.44
CA TYR A 84 0.31 17.20 -6.30
C TYR A 84 -0.18 18.52 -6.95
N PRO A 85 -0.07 19.65 -6.23
CA PRO A 85 -0.51 20.95 -6.69
C PRO A 85 0.31 21.50 -7.84
N ASN A 86 -0.14 22.63 -8.39
CA ASN A 86 0.67 23.51 -9.24
C ASN A 86 1.28 22.81 -10.46
N LYS A 87 0.56 21.84 -11.03
CA LYS A 87 1.02 21.05 -12.18
C LYS A 87 2.34 20.32 -11.91
N GLN A 88 2.59 19.93 -10.67
CA GLN A 88 3.79 19.17 -10.30
C GLN A 88 3.88 17.84 -11.07
N LEU A 89 2.72 17.21 -11.34
CA LEU A 89 2.64 16.03 -12.21
C LEU A 89 2.13 16.39 -13.61
N PHE A 90 0.94 16.98 -13.72
CA PHE A 90 0.31 17.23 -15.03
C PHE A 90 -0.43 18.57 -15.10
N GLY A 91 -0.43 19.16 -16.29
CA GLY A 91 -1.21 20.34 -16.64
C GLY A 91 -2.69 20.08 -16.86
N ILE A 92 -3.47 21.15 -16.88
CA ILE A 92 -4.93 21.15 -17.14
C ILE A 92 -5.33 20.43 -18.44
N ARG A 93 -4.50 20.50 -19.49
CA ARG A 93 -4.77 19.86 -20.79
C ARG A 93 -4.31 18.40 -20.86
N GLU A 94 -3.41 18.01 -19.98
CA GLU A 94 -2.71 16.73 -20.05
C GLU A 94 -3.38 15.70 -19.15
N VAL A 95 -3.85 16.11 -17.96
CA VAL A 95 -4.21 15.23 -16.84
C VAL A 95 -5.21 14.11 -17.18
N LEU A 96 -6.07 14.29 -18.19
CA LEU A 96 -7.03 13.26 -18.59
C LEU A 96 -6.37 11.98 -19.16
N GLY A 97 -5.26 12.13 -19.90
CA GLY A 97 -4.49 11.00 -20.42
C GLY A 97 -3.89 10.14 -19.31
N PRO A 98 -3.13 10.72 -18.37
CA PRO A 98 -2.59 10.06 -17.18
C PRO A 98 -3.64 9.39 -16.30
N ILE A 99 -4.82 9.98 -16.12
CA ILE A 99 -5.94 9.32 -15.40
C ILE A 99 -6.35 8.04 -16.15
N THR A 100 -6.59 8.15 -17.46
CA THR A 100 -7.03 7.02 -18.30
C THR A 100 -5.97 5.92 -18.36
N ALA A 101 -4.70 6.29 -18.37
CA ALA A 101 -3.56 5.36 -18.38
C ALA A 101 -3.20 4.78 -17.01
N GLY A 102 -3.87 5.19 -15.92
CA GLY A 102 -3.54 4.76 -14.55
C GLY A 102 -2.21 5.31 -14.01
N SER A 103 -1.66 6.36 -14.62
CA SER A 103 -0.45 7.04 -14.14
C SER A 103 -0.71 7.87 -12.87
N VAL A 104 -1.96 8.28 -12.65
CA VAL A 104 -2.50 8.84 -11.41
C VAL A 104 -3.93 8.33 -11.22
N GLU A 105 -4.35 8.17 -9.97
CA GLU A 105 -5.68 7.65 -9.65
C GLU A 105 -6.74 8.76 -9.73
N LEU A 106 -6.35 10.02 -9.50
CA LEU A 106 -7.25 11.17 -9.48
C LEU A 106 -6.61 12.37 -10.19
N GLY A 107 -7.45 13.16 -10.85
CA GLY A 107 -7.02 14.41 -11.47
C GLY A 107 -8.09 15.48 -11.52
N ALA A 108 -7.71 16.73 -11.31
CA ALA A 108 -8.61 17.87 -11.45
C ALA A 108 -8.76 18.25 -12.93
N VAL A 109 -9.82 17.72 -13.55
CA VAL A 109 -10.19 18.01 -14.93
C VAL A 109 -11.13 19.22 -14.98
N ILE A 110 -10.76 20.23 -15.76
CA ILE A 110 -11.69 21.28 -16.14
C ILE A 110 -12.43 20.81 -17.38
N GLY A 111 -13.74 20.55 -17.24
CA GLY A 111 -14.54 19.92 -18.30
C GLY A 111 -14.39 20.62 -19.65
N ILE A 112 -14.52 21.95 -19.69
CA ILE A 112 -14.43 22.73 -20.94
C ILE A 112 -13.04 22.74 -21.59
N VAL A 113 -11.98 22.36 -20.86
CA VAL A 113 -10.61 22.29 -21.39
C VAL A 113 -10.20 20.86 -21.72
N GLY A 114 -10.51 19.92 -20.83
CA GLY A 114 -10.09 18.52 -20.96
C GLY A 114 -11.00 17.70 -21.85
N PHE A 115 -12.32 17.77 -21.65
CA PHE A 115 -13.26 16.86 -22.31
C PHE A 115 -13.45 17.07 -23.81
N PRO A 116 -13.35 18.28 -24.40
CA PRO A 116 -13.48 18.43 -25.85
C PRO A 116 -12.56 17.55 -26.70
N SER A 117 -11.42 17.12 -26.15
CA SER A 117 -10.49 16.20 -26.81
C SER A 117 -11.00 14.76 -26.94
N VAL A 118 -11.93 14.35 -26.07
CA VAL A 118 -12.47 12.98 -26.01
C VAL A 118 -13.99 12.91 -26.25
N VAL A 119 -14.72 13.95 -25.83
CA VAL A 119 -16.17 14.10 -25.96
C VAL A 119 -16.42 15.46 -26.61
N LYS A 120 -16.52 15.46 -27.94
CA LYS A 120 -16.69 16.69 -28.74
C LYS A 120 -17.95 17.47 -28.36
N ASP A 121 -19.00 16.78 -27.95
CA ASP A 121 -20.28 17.39 -27.59
C ASP A 121 -20.19 18.21 -26.30
N PHE A 122 -19.15 18.00 -25.47
CA PHE A 122 -18.92 18.82 -24.27
C PHE A 122 -18.63 20.29 -24.61
N ASN A 123 -18.28 20.60 -25.86
CA ASN A 123 -18.13 21.99 -26.32
C ASN A 123 -19.39 22.83 -26.18
N ILE A 124 -20.57 22.21 -26.03
CA ILE A 124 -21.82 22.94 -25.73
C ILE A 124 -21.69 23.79 -24.47
N ALA A 125 -20.92 23.33 -23.47
CA ALA A 125 -20.69 24.05 -22.22
C ALA A 125 -19.83 25.33 -22.40
N SER A 126 -19.20 25.50 -23.57
CA SER A 126 -18.35 26.64 -23.92
C SER A 126 -19.05 27.66 -24.82
N PHE A 127 -20.32 27.47 -25.19
CA PHE A 127 -21.02 28.45 -26.02
C PHE A 127 -21.31 29.74 -25.23
N PRO A 128 -21.05 30.92 -25.82
CA PRO A 128 -21.42 32.19 -25.21
C PRO A 128 -22.91 32.27 -24.89
N GLY A 129 -23.26 32.69 -23.67
CA GLY A 129 -24.65 32.89 -23.23
C GLY A 129 -25.37 31.64 -22.71
N MET A 130 -24.68 30.52 -22.53
CA MET A 130 -25.27 29.28 -22.00
C MET A 130 -25.46 29.25 -20.48
N TRP A 131 -24.72 30.06 -19.73
CA TRP A 131 -24.71 30.11 -18.27
C TRP A 131 -24.72 31.55 -17.77
#